data_AF-A0A815ZIT3-F1
#
_entry.id   AF-A0A815ZIT3-F1
#
_cell.length_a   1.000
_cell.length_b   1.000
_cell.length_c   1.000
_cell.angle_alpha   90.00
_cell.angle_beta   90.00
_cell.angle_gamma   90.00
#
_symmetry.space_group_name_H-M   'P 1'
#
loop_
_entity.id
_entity.type
_entity.pdbx_description
1 polymer ?
#
loop_
_entity_poly.entity_id
_entity_poly.type
_entity_poly.pdbx_seq_one_letter_code
_entity_poly.pdbx_strand_id
1 'polypeptide(L)'
;MQHVCETAGVGHVRKKTMTSLVCLSERNFRDKYVYANGYLSILDPNKKKDFTKYDDTLCRLLEYLQEKPDQRDGLFSRLLTSAPLITDNALLVLKRYCQDETCSYLGMNTLRDLIFRRMNMRENFLDILLDFTHNENISVRNNAIRIAKSLHDKEEFKQPIERHALQFLKHLTASQPPEALFGEDKNTSTIPKIPVRGMGMNSPELLKLVENCPKGAQTLIIRIIHILTEQAPPSPALVEKVRDLYHKRVSDVRFLIPVLTGLDKCITKIIKLTQPVVKEVFNRLLDLNASSETSHASPIVPFELLIALHQISSEECELKTVMNAATLCLNECAIYTHDDVLAIVIQQLVDINPIPVLFMRMILQALRFYPKMVSFVMNILQRLITKQAWKQARIWEGFIKCCQKTRPHSFPLLLQLPPPQLKHVFQTTPELRDMAQRSLIASSMLTVIEDNSENVALEIRIQTIPTTTSSMEQ
;
A
#
# COMPACT_ATOMS: atom_id res chain seq x y z
N MET A 1 64.36 10.65 -19.71
CA MET A 1 64.81 10.55 -18.31
C MET A 1 66.19 9.91 -18.15
N GLN A 2 66.65 9.07 -19.07
CA GLN A 2 67.95 8.36 -18.95
C GLN A 2 69.18 9.22 -19.31
N HIS A 3 69.00 10.32 -20.05
CA HIS A 3 70.12 11.14 -20.55
C HIS A 3 70.53 12.33 -19.64
N VAL A 4 69.86 12.55 -18.51
CA VAL A 4 70.09 13.69 -17.61
C VAL A 4 70.77 13.29 -16.30
N CYS A 5 70.97 11.99 -16.06
CA CYS A 5 71.54 11.49 -14.81
C CYS A 5 73.08 11.39 -14.78
N GLU A 6 73.78 11.56 -15.91
CA GLU A 6 75.22 11.26 -15.99
C GLU A 6 76.16 12.46 -15.71
N THR A 7 75.68 13.70 -15.59
CA THR A 7 76.59 14.87 -15.55
C THR A 7 76.74 15.59 -14.20
N ALA A 8 76.22 15.09 -13.08
CA ALA A 8 76.43 15.77 -11.80
C ALA A 8 76.57 14.80 -10.62
N GLY A 9 77.79 14.31 -10.41
CA GLY A 9 78.18 13.66 -9.18
C GLY A 9 78.35 14.66 -8.05
N VAL A 10 77.39 14.70 -7.11
CA VAL A 10 77.60 15.09 -5.69
C VAL A 10 76.52 14.39 -4.87
N GLY A 11 76.94 13.54 -3.94
CA GLY A 11 76.07 12.82 -3.03
C GLY A 11 75.47 13.71 -1.93
N HIS A 12 74.31 13.30 -1.43
CA HIS A 12 73.76 13.65 -0.11
C HIS A 12 72.75 14.80 0.08
N VAL A 13 72.05 15.28 -0.97
CA VAL A 13 70.90 16.22 -0.79
C VAL A 13 69.59 15.76 -1.49
N ARG A 14 69.41 14.46 -1.79
CA ARG A 14 68.41 14.03 -2.80
C ARG A 14 67.14 13.29 -2.34
N LYS A 15 66.82 13.14 -1.04
CA LYS A 15 65.55 12.47 -0.65
C LYS A 15 64.36 13.42 -0.45
N LYS A 16 64.46 14.48 0.36
CA LYS A 16 63.32 15.42 0.58
C LYS A 16 62.96 16.23 -0.67
N THR A 17 63.96 16.61 -1.47
CA THR A 17 63.77 17.40 -2.69
C THR A 17 63.18 16.55 -3.82
N MET A 18 63.54 15.26 -3.95
CA MET A 18 62.92 14.38 -4.95
C MET A 18 61.46 14.07 -4.66
N THR A 19 61.06 13.81 -3.41
CA THR A 19 59.64 13.53 -3.11
C THR A 19 58.77 14.76 -3.33
N SER A 20 59.29 15.96 -3.00
CA SER A 20 58.63 17.23 -3.28
C SER A 20 58.57 17.54 -4.77
N LEU A 21 59.64 17.27 -5.54
CA LEU A 21 59.69 17.40 -7.00
C LEU A 21 58.79 16.40 -7.72
N VAL A 22 58.64 15.16 -7.21
CA VAL A 22 57.73 14.14 -7.75
C VAL A 22 56.28 14.54 -7.48
N CYS A 23 55.92 14.96 -6.26
CA CYS A 23 54.58 15.46 -5.94
C CYS A 23 54.23 16.75 -6.71
N LEU A 24 55.19 17.67 -6.89
CA LEU A 24 55.03 18.86 -7.74
C LEU A 24 54.91 18.48 -9.22
N SER A 25 55.60 17.45 -9.69
CA SER A 25 55.48 16.95 -11.06
C SER A 25 54.14 16.25 -11.30
N GLU A 26 53.63 15.47 -10.34
CA GLU A 26 52.35 14.77 -10.44
C GLU A 26 51.17 15.75 -10.36
N ARG A 27 51.23 16.76 -9.47
CA ARG A 27 50.28 17.88 -9.47
C ARG A 27 50.33 18.67 -10.77
N ASN A 28 51.52 19.08 -11.21
CA ASN A 28 51.69 19.80 -12.47
C ASN A 28 51.24 18.98 -13.69
N PHE A 29 51.39 17.65 -13.68
CA PHE A 29 50.94 16.80 -14.78
C PHE A 29 49.42 16.62 -14.77
N ARG A 30 48.81 16.43 -13.59
CA ARG A 30 47.35 16.30 -13.44
C ARG A 30 46.63 17.60 -13.76
N ASP A 31 47.14 18.73 -13.27
CA ASP A 31 46.59 20.05 -13.53
C ASP A 31 46.81 20.46 -15.00
N LYS A 32 47.98 20.16 -15.60
CA LYS A 32 48.20 20.37 -17.04
C LYS A 32 47.35 19.44 -17.91
N TYR A 33 47.03 18.22 -17.48
CA TYR A 33 46.17 17.30 -18.25
C TYR A 33 44.70 17.76 -18.23
N VAL A 34 44.21 18.22 -17.07
CA VAL A 34 42.86 18.82 -16.95
C VAL A 34 42.79 20.16 -17.69
N TYR A 35 43.81 21.01 -17.56
CA TYR A 35 43.89 22.28 -18.28
C TYR A 35 44.03 22.09 -19.80
N ALA A 36 44.84 21.13 -20.26
CA ALA A 36 44.98 20.81 -21.68
C ALA A 36 43.69 20.20 -22.28
N ASN A 37 42.96 19.35 -21.55
CA ASN A 37 41.69 18.83 -22.02
C ASN A 37 40.56 19.85 -21.96
N GLY A 38 40.57 20.77 -20.99
CA GLY A 38 39.66 21.92 -20.94
C GLY A 38 39.93 22.94 -22.04
N TYR A 39 41.19 23.15 -22.43
CA TYR A 39 41.55 23.97 -23.58
C TYR A 39 41.17 23.29 -24.91
N LEU A 40 41.29 21.96 -25.00
CA LEU A 40 40.88 21.19 -26.19
C LEU A 40 39.36 21.15 -26.40
N SER A 41 38.54 21.25 -25.34
CA SER A 41 37.08 21.34 -25.46
C SER A 41 36.58 22.73 -25.87
N ILE A 42 37.39 23.78 -25.69
CA ILE A 42 37.09 25.15 -26.11
C ILE A 42 37.40 25.37 -27.60
N LEU A 43 38.36 24.62 -28.16
CA LEU A 43 38.81 24.78 -29.55
C LEU A 43 37.95 24.04 -30.59
N ASP A 44 37.14 23.06 -30.19
CA ASP A 44 36.24 22.31 -31.09
C ASP A 44 35.02 21.76 -30.33
N PRO A 45 33.84 22.43 -30.36
CA PRO A 45 32.64 22.04 -29.63
C PRO A 45 32.11 20.64 -30.00
N ASN A 46 32.47 20.15 -31.20
CA ASN A 46 32.03 18.85 -31.72
C ASN A 46 32.97 17.69 -31.35
N LYS A 47 34.03 17.95 -30.57
CA LYS A 47 34.93 16.92 -30.00
C LYS A 47 34.94 16.95 -28.47
N LYS A 48 33.76 17.02 -27.83
CA LYS A 48 33.62 16.48 -26.47
C LYS A 48 33.99 14.99 -26.55
N LYS A 49 35.20 14.61 -26.11
CA LYS A 49 35.52 13.19 -25.93
C LYS A 49 34.47 12.60 -25.00
N ASP A 50 33.72 11.62 -25.47
CA ASP A 50 32.76 10.86 -24.68
C ASP A 50 33.48 10.22 -23.49
N PHE A 51 33.37 10.84 -22.32
CA PHE A 51 33.86 10.27 -21.05
C PHE A 51 32.91 9.19 -20.51
N THR A 52 31.83 8.88 -21.22
CA THR A 52 30.83 7.86 -20.87
C THR A 52 31.45 6.51 -20.58
N LYS A 53 32.43 6.07 -21.38
CA LYS A 53 33.14 4.79 -21.15
C LYS A 53 34.01 4.81 -19.89
N TYR A 54 34.62 5.95 -19.58
CA TYR A 54 35.41 6.11 -18.35
C TYR A 54 34.49 6.12 -17.13
N ASP A 55 33.40 6.89 -17.20
CA ASP A 55 32.38 6.99 -16.17
C ASP A 55 31.73 5.64 -15.86
N ASP A 56 31.29 4.91 -16.89
CA ASP A 56 30.73 3.56 -16.76
C ASP A 56 31.71 2.59 -16.10
N THR A 57 32.98 2.61 -16.53
CA THR A 57 34.00 1.70 -15.99
C THR A 57 34.30 2.04 -14.53
N LEU A 58 34.43 3.33 -14.22
CA LEU A 58 34.68 3.80 -12.85
C LEU A 58 33.51 3.46 -11.93
N CYS A 59 32.26 3.74 -12.35
CA CYS A 59 31.07 3.46 -11.56
C CYS A 59 30.90 1.96 -11.30
N ARG A 60 31.03 1.11 -12.33
CA ARG A 60 30.93 -0.36 -12.15
C ARG A 60 32.00 -0.90 -11.20
N LEU A 61 33.23 -0.38 -11.27
CA LEU A 61 34.29 -0.78 -10.34
C LEU A 61 33.99 -0.35 -8.91
N LEU A 62 33.43 0.85 -8.72
CA LEU A 62 33.07 1.36 -7.39
C LEU A 62 31.87 0.59 -6.80
N GLU A 63 30.86 0.29 -7.61
CA GLU A 63 29.69 -0.50 -7.21
C GLU A 63 30.09 -1.93 -6.81
N TYR A 64 30.93 -2.58 -7.62
CA TYR A 64 31.45 -3.91 -7.30
C TYR A 64 32.30 -3.92 -6.03
N LEU A 65 33.07 -2.86 -5.79
CA LEU A 65 33.82 -2.71 -4.56
C LEU A 65 32.92 -2.41 -3.37
N GLN A 66 31.81 -1.68 -3.55
CA GLN A 66 30.85 -1.40 -2.48
C GLN A 66 30.15 -2.68 -1.95
N GLU A 67 29.79 -3.62 -2.83
CA GLU A 67 29.06 -4.84 -2.45
C GLU A 67 29.90 -5.86 -1.66
N LYS A 68 31.23 -5.70 -1.63
CA LYS A 68 32.10 -6.66 -0.94
C LYS A 68 32.10 -6.45 0.58
N PRO A 69 31.84 -7.48 1.40
CA PRO A 69 31.76 -7.35 2.85
C PRO A 69 33.13 -7.16 3.54
N ASP A 70 34.24 -7.57 2.91
CA ASP A 70 35.60 -7.38 3.46
C ASP A 70 36.31 -6.20 2.76
N GLN A 71 36.13 -5.00 3.30
CA GLN A 71 36.75 -3.75 2.81
C GLN A 71 38.08 -3.41 3.49
N ARG A 72 38.75 -4.38 4.12
CA ARG A 72 39.98 -4.13 4.89
C ARG A 72 41.13 -3.54 4.07
N ASP A 73 41.15 -3.76 2.77
CA ASP A 73 42.22 -3.29 1.88
C ASP A 73 42.11 -1.81 1.47
N GLY A 74 41.00 -1.14 1.81
CA GLY A 74 40.79 0.28 1.50
C GLY A 74 40.82 0.61 -0.01
N LEU A 75 40.59 -0.40 -0.86
CA LEU A 75 40.71 -0.29 -2.31
C LEU A 75 39.75 0.74 -2.91
N PHE A 76 38.52 0.81 -2.38
CA PHE A 76 37.54 1.82 -2.75
C PHE A 76 38.10 3.24 -2.57
N SER A 77 38.65 3.51 -1.39
CA SER A 77 39.26 4.80 -1.04
C SER A 77 40.46 5.15 -1.92
N ARG A 78 41.33 4.16 -2.17
CA ARG A 78 42.52 4.31 -3.01
C ARG A 78 42.16 4.60 -4.45
N LEU A 79 41.15 3.91 -5.01
CA LEU A 79 40.68 4.10 -6.38
C LEU A 79 40.13 5.52 -6.58
N LEU A 80 39.26 5.99 -5.68
CA LEU A 80 38.74 7.37 -5.73
C LEU A 80 39.83 8.41 -5.52
N THR A 81 40.81 8.14 -4.67
CA THR A 81 41.93 9.07 -4.42
C THR A 81 42.87 9.19 -5.63
N SER A 82 43.13 8.08 -6.31
CA SER A 82 44.04 8.02 -7.47
C SER A 82 43.37 8.41 -8.80
N ALA A 83 42.05 8.31 -8.92
CA ALA A 83 41.31 8.56 -10.16
C ALA A 83 41.61 9.93 -10.80
N PRO A 84 42.04 10.07 -12.06
CA PRO A 84 42.38 11.37 -12.64
C PRO A 84 41.23 12.38 -12.60
N LEU A 85 39.99 11.93 -12.80
CA LEU A 85 38.76 12.70 -12.76
C LEU A 85 37.73 11.96 -11.91
N ILE A 86 36.92 12.68 -11.13
CA ILE A 86 35.75 12.10 -10.44
C ILE A 86 34.52 12.68 -11.13
N THR A 87 33.67 11.80 -11.65
CA THR A 87 32.43 12.14 -12.35
C THR A 87 31.26 12.28 -11.37
N ASP A 88 30.18 12.93 -11.79
CA ASP A 88 28.99 13.11 -10.93
C ASP A 88 28.33 11.78 -10.55
N ASN A 89 28.34 10.79 -11.45
CA ASN A 89 27.84 9.44 -11.15
C ASN A 89 28.71 8.73 -10.10
N ALA A 90 30.04 8.86 -10.19
CA ALA A 90 30.93 8.34 -9.16
C ALA A 90 30.74 9.04 -7.79
N LEU A 91 30.35 10.32 -7.77
CA LEU A 91 29.95 11.01 -6.54
C LEU A 91 28.66 10.44 -5.95
N LEU A 92 27.69 10.05 -6.77
CA LEU A 92 26.47 9.37 -6.30
C LEU A 92 26.79 8.01 -5.66
N VAL A 93 27.68 7.22 -6.27
CA VAL A 93 28.14 5.95 -5.68
C VAL A 93 28.86 6.19 -4.35
N LEU A 94 29.72 7.22 -4.27
CA LEU A 94 30.37 7.61 -3.02
C LEU A 94 29.34 8.02 -1.93
N LYS A 95 28.30 8.77 -2.29
CA LYS A 95 27.22 9.14 -1.35
C LYS A 95 26.52 7.90 -0.79
N ARG A 96 26.19 6.93 -1.64
CA ARG A 96 25.59 5.64 -1.20
C ARG A 96 26.54 4.88 -0.28
N TYR A 97 27.82 4.83 -0.61
CA TYR A 97 28.84 4.18 0.22
C TYR A 97 29.00 4.84 1.61
N CYS A 98 28.87 6.17 1.70
CA CYS A 98 28.87 6.89 2.97
C CYS A 98 27.62 6.64 3.83
N GLN A 99 26.48 6.31 3.21
CA GLN A 99 25.19 6.05 3.88
C GLN A 99 25.06 4.62 4.43
N ASP A 100 25.82 3.67 3.89
CA ASP A 100 25.80 2.28 4.34
C ASP A 100 26.29 2.15 5.80
N GLU A 101 25.49 1.52 6.67
CA GLU A 101 25.81 1.35 8.09
C GLU A 101 27.13 0.62 8.31
N THR A 102 27.40 -0.40 7.50
CA THR A 102 28.57 -1.29 7.64
C THR A 102 29.86 -0.59 7.22
N CYS A 103 29.76 0.29 6.23
CA CYS A 103 30.91 0.94 5.59
C CYS A 103 31.04 2.45 5.89
N SER A 104 30.08 3.04 6.61
CA SER A 104 29.99 4.48 6.89
C SER A 104 31.31 5.09 7.38
N TYR A 105 32.00 4.43 8.31
CA TYR A 105 33.30 4.90 8.82
C TYR A 105 34.36 5.01 7.71
N LEU A 106 34.46 4.03 6.82
CA LEU A 106 35.41 4.00 5.71
C LEU A 106 35.02 5.02 4.62
N GLY A 107 33.73 5.13 4.31
CA GLY A 107 33.21 6.13 3.37
C GLY A 107 33.50 7.55 3.84
N MET A 108 33.23 7.85 5.11
CA MET A 108 33.49 9.16 5.70
C MET A 108 34.98 9.53 5.73
N ASN A 109 35.86 8.57 6.03
CA ASN A 109 37.31 8.79 5.94
C ASN A 109 37.79 8.98 4.50
N THR A 110 37.20 8.27 3.54
CA THR A 110 37.47 8.47 2.11
C THR A 110 37.09 9.87 1.67
N LEU A 111 35.91 10.34 2.07
CA LEU A 111 35.44 11.70 1.79
C LEU A 111 36.38 12.76 2.39
N ARG A 112 36.81 12.57 3.63
CA ARG A 112 37.84 13.42 4.28
C ARG A 112 39.15 13.45 3.48
N ASP A 113 39.63 12.29 3.03
CA ASP A 113 40.88 12.21 2.29
C ASP A 113 40.78 12.88 0.90
N LEU A 114 39.60 12.83 0.27
CA LEU A 114 39.32 13.56 -0.97
C LEU A 114 39.33 15.08 -0.76
N ILE A 115 38.73 15.59 0.33
CA ILE A 115 38.77 17.02 0.71
C ILE A 115 40.21 17.51 0.83
N PHE A 116 41.09 16.71 1.45
CA PHE A 116 42.50 17.09 1.62
C PHE A 116 43.31 16.99 0.34
N ARG A 117 43.07 15.97 -0.49
CA ARG A 117 43.93 15.65 -1.64
C ARG A 117 43.53 16.36 -2.93
N ARG A 118 42.28 16.84 -3.07
CA ARG A 118 41.76 17.45 -4.30
C ARG A 118 41.27 18.87 -4.06
N MET A 119 42.08 19.87 -4.40
CA MET A 119 41.75 21.29 -4.21
C MET A 119 40.60 21.75 -5.12
N ASN A 120 40.50 21.22 -6.35
CA ASN A 120 39.55 21.71 -7.37
C ASN A 120 38.07 21.38 -7.08
N MET A 121 37.80 20.33 -6.31
CA MET A 121 36.43 19.85 -5.98
C MET A 121 36.21 19.83 -4.46
N ARG A 122 37.09 20.49 -3.70
CA ARG A 122 37.14 20.45 -2.25
C ARG A 122 35.84 20.92 -1.61
N GLU A 123 35.25 22.00 -2.14
CA GLU A 123 34.01 22.57 -1.64
C GLU A 123 32.85 21.59 -1.83
N ASN A 124 32.73 20.97 -3.01
CA ASN A 124 31.70 19.95 -3.27
C ASN A 124 31.79 18.77 -2.30
N PHE A 125 33.01 18.27 -2.01
CA PHE A 125 33.18 17.19 -1.04
C PHE A 125 32.88 17.63 0.40
N LEU A 126 33.21 18.88 0.74
CA LEU A 126 32.91 19.45 2.05
C LEU A 126 31.40 19.62 2.24
N ASP A 127 30.68 20.09 1.22
CA ASP A 127 29.21 20.22 1.25
C ASP A 127 28.56 18.85 1.45
N ILE A 128 29.00 17.82 0.72
CA ILE A 128 28.51 16.44 0.91
C ILE A 128 28.77 15.95 2.35
N LEU A 129 29.94 16.23 2.91
CA LEU A 129 30.27 15.85 4.29
C LEU A 129 29.35 16.57 5.29
N LEU A 130 29.07 17.84 5.06
CA LEU A 130 28.22 18.66 5.91
C LEU A 130 26.75 18.25 5.82
N ASP A 131 26.25 17.87 4.65
CA ASP A 131 24.91 17.30 4.49
C ASP A 131 24.72 16.05 5.36
N PHE A 132 25.76 15.22 5.51
CA PHE A 132 25.71 14.05 6.39
C PHE A 132 25.66 14.37 7.89
N THR A 133 25.95 15.61 8.32
CA THR A 133 25.87 16.01 9.75
C THR A 133 24.44 16.10 10.27
N HIS A 134 23.45 16.06 9.38
CA HIS A 134 22.02 16.06 9.71
C HIS A 134 21.31 14.79 9.24
N ASN A 135 22.07 13.73 8.89
CA ASN A 135 21.51 12.48 8.41
C ASN A 135 20.66 11.78 9.49
N GLU A 136 19.61 11.06 9.10
CA GLU A 136 18.73 10.31 10.02
C GLU A 136 19.51 9.23 10.79
N ASN A 137 20.47 8.57 10.13
CA ASN A 137 21.27 7.51 10.72
C ASN A 137 22.29 8.07 11.72
N ILE A 138 22.20 7.61 12.97
CA ILE A 138 23.02 8.10 14.09
C ILE A 138 24.51 7.82 13.86
N SER A 139 24.87 6.66 13.31
CA SER A 139 26.26 6.26 13.08
C SER A 139 26.92 7.14 12.01
N VAL A 140 26.24 7.29 10.87
CA VAL A 140 26.65 8.15 9.75
C VAL A 140 26.82 9.60 10.23
N ARG A 141 25.81 10.11 10.94
CA ARG A 141 25.79 11.48 11.48
C ARG A 141 26.93 11.75 12.45
N ASN A 142 27.16 10.86 13.42
CA ASN A 142 28.24 11.03 14.40
C ASN A 142 29.63 10.99 13.74
N ASN A 143 29.83 10.12 12.74
CA ASN A 143 31.07 10.08 11.98
C ASN A 143 31.30 11.37 11.19
N ALA A 144 30.27 11.88 10.51
CA ALA A 144 30.32 13.15 9.77
C ALA A 144 30.64 14.33 10.69
N ILE A 145 29.94 14.45 11.83
CA ILE A 145 30.17 15.51 12.83
C ILE A 145 31.60 15.45 13.37
N ARG A 146 32.11 14.25 13.68
CA ARG A 146 33.48 14.09 14.17
C ARG A 146 34.50 14.62 13.17
N ILE A 147 34.33 14.30 11.88
CA ILE A 147 35.24 14.77 10.83
C ILE A 147 35.08 16.27 10.61
N ALA A 148 33.84 16.79 10.54
CA ALA A 148 33.58 18.22 10.40
C ALA A 148 34.22 19.04 11.52
N LYS A 149 34.14 18.56 12.78
CA LYS A 149 34.84 19.18 13.91
C LYS A 149 36.36 19.20 13.72
N SER A 150 36.95 18.08 13.30
CA SER A 150 38.39 18.01 13.01
C SER A 150 38.82 18.90 11.84
N LEU A 151 37.91 19.20 10.89
CA LEU A 151 38.18 20.13 9.80
C LEU A 151 38.04 21.58 10.23
N HIS A 152 37.12 21.90 11.15
CA HIS A 152 36.88 23.26 11.68
C HIS A 152 38.11 23.85 12.38
N ASP A 153 38.98 23.01 12.95
CA ASP A 153 40.26 23.43 13.54
C ASP A 153 41.23 24.05 12.51
N LYS A 154 40.96 23.89 11.20
CA LYS A 154 41.79 24.45 10.12
C LYS A 154 41.12 25.68 9.53
N GLU A 155 41.88 26.77 9.42
CA GLU A 155 41.37 28.07 8.94
C GLU A 155 40.68 27.99 7.56
N GLU A 156 41.20 27.13 6.67
CA GLU A 156 40.65 26.93 5.30
C GLU A 156 39.19 26.42 5.29
N PHE A 157 38.77 25.65 6.32
CA PHE A 157 37.44 25.03 6.36
C PHE A 157 36.50 25.67 7.37
N LYS A 158 37.03 26.49 8.28
CA LYS A 158 36.30 27.11 9.37
C LYS A 158 35.09 27.93 8.87
N GLN A 159 35.34 28.86 7.94
CA GLN A 159 34.29 29.76 7.45
C GLN A 159 33.18 29.01 6.65
N PRO A 160 33.47 28.06 5.74
CA PRO A 160 32.43 27.24 5.10
C PRO A 160 31.57 26.44 6.09
N ILE A 161 32.20 25.80 7.08
CA ILE A 161 31.51 24.97 8.08
C ILE A 161 30.58 25.84 8.95
N GLU A 162 31.07 26.98 9.43
CA GLU A 162 30.27 27.93 10.22
C GLU A 162 29.10 28.49 9.40
N ARG A 163 29.32 28.81 8.12
CA ARG A 163 28.26 29.27 7.22
C ARG A 163 27.15 28.23 7.08
N HIS A 164 27.51 26.97 6.87
CA HIS A 164 26.55 25.87 6.77
C HIS A 164 25.78 25.68 8.08
N ALA A 165 26.46 25.66 9.23
CA ALA A 165 25.80 25.55 10.54
C ALA A 165 24.83 26.71 10.81
N LEU A 166 25.24 27.95 10.50
CA LEU A 166 24.39 29.14 10.64
C LEU A 166 23.19 29.10 9.70
N GLN A 167 23.33 28.56 8.48
CA GLN A 167 22.23 28.38 7.54
C GLN A 167 21.19 27.40 8.11
N PHE A 168 21.63 26.27 8.67
CA PHE A 168 20.73 25.31 9.32
C PHE A 168 20.02 25.88 10.55
N LEU A 169 20.71 26.71 11.35
CA LEU A 169 20.06 27.42 12.47
C LEU A 169 19.02 28.44 11.99
N LYS A 170 19.28 29.14 10.88
CA LYS A 170 18.31 30.08 10.29
C LYS A 170 17.04 29.36 9.83
N HIS A 171 17.11 28.11 9.39
CA HIS A 171 15.91 27.34 9.03
C HIS A 171 14.92 27.18 10.20
N LEU A 172 15.39 27.21 11.46
CA LEU A 172 14.53 27.16 12.65
C LEU A 172 13.71 28.44 12.86
N THR A 173 14.12 29.55 12.24
CA THR A 173 13.40 30.83 12.31
C THR A 173 12.33 30.97 11.22
N ALA A 174 12.30 30.05 10.25
CA ALA A 174 11.32 30.07 9.18
C ALA A 174 9.97 29.52 9.66
N SER A 175 8.87 30.10 9.16
CA SER A 175 7.50 29.64 9.44
C SER A 175 7.21 28.25 8.85
N GLN A 176 8.02 27.80 7.89
CA GLN A 176 7.99 26.46 7.31
C GLN A 176 9.43 25.97 7.11
N PRO A 177 9.74 24.71 7.44
CA PRO A 177 11.06 24.14 7.19
C PRO A 177 11.33 24.07 5.68
N PRO A 178 12.54 24.42 5.20
CA PRO A 178 12.88 24.32 3.78
C PRO A 178 12.67 22.91 3.24
N GLU A 179 12.07 22.81 2.03
CA GLU A 179 11.78 21.53 1.37
C GLU A 179 13.03 20.66 1.20
N ALA A 180 14.21 21.26 1.03
CA ALA A 180 15.49 20.57 0.89
C ALA A 180 15.98 19.84 2.17
N LEU A 181 15.39 20.10 3.34
CA LEU A 181 15.68 19.34 4.56
C LEU A 181 14.96 17.99 4.61
N PHE A 182 13.97 17.80 3.74
CA PHE A 182 13.28 16.55 3.55
C PHE A 182 13.93 15.87 2.35
N GLY A 183 14.44 14.65 2.53
CA GLY A 183 15.13 13.91 1.48
C GLY A 183 14.29 13.76 0.21
N GLU A 184 14.92 13.39 -0.91
CA GLU A 184 14.28 13.26 -2.24
C GLU A 184 13.12 12.24 -2.32
N ASP A 185 12.77 11.58 -1.21
CA ASP A 185 11.56 10.78 -1.05
C ASP A 185 10.32 11.67 -0.96
N LYS A 186 9.92 12.19 -2.12
CA LYS A 186 8.68 12.95 -2.35
C LYS A 186 7.37 12.20 -2.01
N ASN A 187 7.44 11.02 -1.37
CA ASN A 187 6.27 10.25 -0.94
C ASN A 187 6.16 10.04 0.58
N THR A 188 7.12 10.51 1.39
CA THR A 188 6.97 10.42 2.84
C THR A 188 7.37 11.72 3.51
N SER A 189 6.37 12.50 3.91
CA SER A 189 6.46 13.37 5.08
C SER A 189 6.72 12.49 6.31
N THR A 190 7.93 11.98 6.46
CA THR A 190 8.30 11.04 7.53
C THR A 190 8.56 11.85 8.78
N ILE A 191 7.49 12.05 9.55
CA ILE A 191 7.64 12.32 10.98
C ILE A 191 8.53 11.21 11.55
N PRO A 192 9.59 11.52 12.33
CA PRO A 192 10.45 10.51 12.92
C PRO A 192 9.62 9.47 13.69
N LYS A 193 9.62 8.22 13.21
CA LYS A 193 8.80 7.14 13.81
C LYS A 193 9.19 6.88 15.28
N ILE A 194 10.48 7.02 15.61
CA ILE A 194 11.05 6.68 16.92
C ILE A 194 10.53 7.63 18.04
N PRO A 195 10.63 8.97 17.93
CA PRO A 195 10.06 9.88 18.92
C PRO A 195 8.55 9.72 19.12
N VAL A 196 7.80 9.52 18.03
CA VAL A 196 6.35 9.35 18.09
C VAL A 196 6.00 8.08 18.86
N ARG A 197 6.66 6.95 18.57
CA ARG A 197 6.45 5.70 19.32
C ARG A 197 6.83 5.83 20.80
N GLY A 198 7.91 6.57 21.11
CA GLY A 198 8.34 6.84 22.49
C GLY A 198 7.35 7.68 23.31
N MET A 199 6.54 8.52 22.68
CA MET A 199 5.49 9.30 23.34
C MET A 199 4.35 8.42 23.89
N GLY A 200 3.99 7.36 23.15
CA GLY A 200 2.91 6.44 23.50
C GLY A 200 1.49 7.02 23.30
N MET A 201 0.53 6.13 23.08
CA MET A 201 -0.88 6.47 22.78
C MET A 201 -1.64 7.13 23.94
N ASN A 202 -1.13 6.97 25.17
CA ASN A 202 -1.76 7.47 26.39
C ASN A 202 -1.16 8.80 26.87
N SER A 203 -0.27 9.43 26.11
CA SER A 203 0.29 10.73 26.48
C SER A 203 -0.83 11.77 26.63
N PRO A 204 -0.93 12.47 27.78
CA PRO A 204 -1.94 13.50 27.99
C PRO A 204 -1.74 14.70 27.05
N GLU A 205 -0.50 15.01 26.65
CA GLU A 205 -0.18 16.06 25.69
C GLU A 205 -0.70 15.70 24.29
N LEU A 206 -0.53 14.45 23.87
CA LEU A 206 -1.09 13.95 22.61
C LEU A 206 -2.61 14.04 22.60
N LEU A 207 -3.27 13.57 23.65
CA LEU A 207 -4.73 13.60 23.74
C LEU A 207 -5.27 15.05 23.71
N LYS A 208 -4.58 15.98 24.38
CA LYS A 208 -4.88 17.42 24.30
C LYS A 208 -4.67 17.99 22.90
N LEU A 209 -3.62 17.55 22.19
CA LEU A 209 -3.35 17.98 20.81
C LEU A 209 -4.43 17.49 19.84
N VAL A 210 -4.90 16.24 20.00
CA VAL A 210 -6.01 15.68 19.21
C VAL A 210 -7.30 16.43 19.51
N GLU A 211 -7.60 16.71 20.79
CA GLU A 211 -8.78 17.47 21.21
C GLU A 211 -8.78 18.91 20.66
N ASN A 212 -7.61 19.57 20.71
CA ASN A 212 -7.42 20.94 20.28
C ASN A 212 -6.58 21.02 18.99
N CYS A 213 -6.96 20.23 17.98
CA CYS A 213 -6.30 20.20 16.68
C CYS A 213 -6.16 21.60 16.07
N PRO A 214 -4.93 22.11 15.88
CA PRO A 214 -4.69 23.39 15.21
C PRO A 214 -5.07 23.35 13.73
N LYS A 215 -5.52 24.48 13.17
CA LYS A 215 -5.80 24.57 11.72
C LYS A 215 -4.50 24.36 10.93
N GLY A 216 -4.51 23.43 9.98
CA GLY A 216 -3.35 23.05 9.17
C GLY A 216 -2.55 21.86 9.72
N ALA A 217 -2.77 21.46 10.98
CA ALA A 217 -2.06 20.33 11.60
C ALA A 217 -2.71 18.96 11.35
N GLN A 218 -3.80 18.91 10.57
CA GLN A 218 -4.60 17.69 10.41
C GLN A 218 -3.77 16.52 9.88
N THR A 219 -3.00 16.76 8.81
CA THR A 219 -2.15 15.75 8.18
C THR A 219 -1.08 15.21 9.13
N LEU A 220 -0.50 16.09 9.95
CA LEU A 220 0.48 15.73 10.97
C LEU A 220 -0.14 14.82 12.04
N ILE A 221 -1.31 15.19 12.56
CA ILE A 221 -2.01 14.41 13.58
C ILE A 221 -2.44 13.04 13.02
N ILE A 222 -2.99 12.98 11.80
CA ILE A 222 -3.32 11.71 11.13
C ILE A 222 -2.09 10.80 11.07
N ARG A 223 -0.92 11.35 10.70
CA ARG A 223 0.32 10.58 10.60
C ARG A 223 0.86 10.12 11.97
N ILE A 224 0.78 10.97 13.00
CA ILE A 224 1.14 10.59 14.38
C ILE A 224 0.27 9.43 14.86
N ILE A 225 -1.05 9.55 14.73
CA ILE A 225 -2.00 8.49 15.13
C ILE A 225 -1.69 7.22 14.33
N HIS A 226 -1.48 7.32 13.02
CA HIS A 226 -1.14 6.16 12.19
C HIS A 226 0.13 5.44 12.65
N ILE A 227 1.21 6.18 12.98
CA ILE A 227 2.46 5.60 13.47
C ILE A 227 2.24 4.90 14.83
N LEU A 228 1.45 5.50 15.72
CA LEU A 228 1.16 4.95 17.04
C LEU A 228 0.31 3.68 16.98
N THR A 229 -0.59 3.59 16.00
CA THR A 229 -1.51 2.45 15.81
C THR A 229 -1.03 1.47 14.72
N GLU A 230 0.23 1.57 14.28
CA GLU A 230 0.80 0.71 13.22
C GLU A 230 1.10 -0.70 13.76
N GLN A 231 1.60 -0.79 15.00
CA GLN A 231 2.06 -2.05 15.62
C GLN A 231 1.30 -2.43 16.90
N ALA A 232 0.28 -1.65 17.27
CA ALA A 232 -0.52 -1.89 18.46
C ALA A 232 -1.96 -1.38 18.24
N PRO A 233 -2.98 -2.02 18.85
CA PRO A 233 -4.34 -1.51 18.81
C PRO A 233 -4.42 -0.15 19.52
N PRO A 234 -5.27 0.78 19.04
CA PRO A 234 -5.41 2.11 19.62
C PRO A 234 -5.97 2.03 21.04
N SER A 235 -5.52 2.92 21.93
CA SER A 235 -6.07 3.00 23.28
C SER A 235 -7.49 3.59 23.30
N PRO A 236 -8.37 3.18 24.24
CA PRO A 236 -9.75 3.69 24.30
C PRO A 236 -9.83 5.22 24.41
N ALA A 237 -8.92 5.84 25.16
CA ALA A 237 -8.85 7.29 25.32
C ALA A 237 -8.51 8.01 23.99
N LEU A 238 -7.61 7.42 23.19
CA LEU A 238 -7.27 7.95 21.87
C LEU A 238 -8.45 7.82 20.91
N VAL A 239 -9.12 6.67 20.92
CA VAL A 239 -10.33 6.42 20.11
C VAL A 239 -11.41 7.46 20.41
N GLU A 240 -11.68 7.74 21.68
CA GLU A 240 -12.67 8.72 22.10
C GLU A 240 -12.35 10.13 21.60
N LYS A 241 -11.10 10.59 21.78
CA LYS A 241 -10.67 11.94 21.35
C LYS A 241 -10.67 12.10 19.83
N VAL A 242 -10.25 11.07 19.09
CA VAL A 242 -10.29 11.09 17.61
C VAL A 242 -11.73 11.09 17.10
N ARG A 243 -12.63 10.33 17.74
CA ARG A 243 -14.06 10.34 17.42
C ARG A 243 -14.67 11.72 17.66
N ASP A 244 -14.36 12.34 18.80
CA ASP A 244 -14.86 13.67 19.14
C ASP A 244 -14.36 14.74 18.16
N LEU A 245 -13.08 14.68 17.79
CA LEU A 245 -12.49 15.56 16.78
C LEU A 245 -13.23 15.45 15.43
N TYR A 246 -13.52 14.21 15.01
CA TYR A 246 -14.22 13.94 13.76
C TYR A 246 -15.64 14.55 13.73
N HIS A 247 -16.41 14.36 14.81
CA HIS A 247 -17.79 14.85 14.87
C HIS A 247 -17.90 16.36 15.11
N LYS A 248 -16.98 16.95 15.89
CA LYS A 248 -17.10 18.34 16.35
C LYS A 248 -16.40 19.36 15.45
N ARG A 249 -15.31 18.99 14.76
CA ARG A 249 -14.43 19.98 14.10
C ARG A 249 -13.96 19.60 12.71
N VAL A 250 -13.73 18.33 12.42
CA VAL A 250 -13.06 17.90 11.19
C VAL A 250 -13.78 16.70 10.59
N SER A 251 -14.54 16.89 9.51
CA SER A 251 -15.20 15.81 8.76
C SER A 251 -14.26 14.98 7.87
N ASP A 252 -12.94 15.06 8.09
CA ASP A 252 -11.95 14.28 7.36
C ASP A 252 -11.88 12.86 7.94
N VAL A 253 -12.34 11.92 7.15
CA VAL A 253 -12.45 10.51 7.51
C VAL A 253 -11.09 9.82 7.67
N ARG A 254 -10.00 10.42 7.19
CA ARG A 254 -8.63 9.89 7.37
C ARG A 254 -8.20 9.81 8.83
N PHE A 255 -8.83 10.58 9.73
CA PHE A 255 -8.62 10.47 11.17
C PHE A 255 -9.14 9.16 11.75
N LEU A 256 -10.21 8.60 11.18
CA LEU A 256 -10.81 7.37 11.68
C LEU A 256 -9.98 6.15 11.29
N ILE A 257 -9.34 6.17 10.11
CA ILE A 257 -8.62 5.01 9.53
C ILE A 257 -7.59 4.38 10.49
N PRO A 258 -6.73 5.15 11.20
CA PRO A 258 -5.81 4.60 12.19
C PRO A 258 -6.46 3.94 13.41
N VAL A 259 -7.59 4.47 13.88
CA VAL A 259 -8.22 4.05 15.14
C VAL A 259 -9.32 3.00 14.97
N LEU A 260 -9.53 2.51 13.74
CA LEU A 260 -10.61 1.57 13.39
C LEU A 260 -10.61 0.29 14.22
N THR A 261 -9.44 -0.25 14.56
CA THR A 261 -9.33 -1.51 15.31
C THR A 261 -9.79 -1.40 16.76
N GLY A 262 -9.83 -0.19 17.33
CA GLY A 262 -10.41 0.06 18.66
C GLY A 262 -11.73 0.83 18.64
N LEU A 263 -12.25 1.21 17.47
CA LEU A 263 -13.62 1.68 17.34
C LEU A 263 -14.54 0.45 17.44
N ASP A 264 -15.07 0.18 18.64
CA ASP A 264 -16.03 -0.88 18.91
C ASP A 264 -17.01 -1.07 17.74
N LYS A 265 -16.93 -2.23 17.07
CA LYS A 265 -17.88 -2.93 16.14
C LYS A 265 -19.00 -2.15 15.44
N CYS A 266 -18.92 -0.82 15.32
CA CYS A 266 -19.97 0.05 14.80
C CYS A 266 -19.83 0.13 13.28
N ILE A 267 -19.97 -1.03 12.62
CA ILE A 267 -19.97 -1.18 11.16
C ILE A 267 -20.96 -0.19 10.53
N THR A 268 -22.08 0.07 11.20
CA THR A 268 -23.12 1.05 10.81
C THR A 268 -22.60 2.49 10.66
N LYS A 269 -21.63 2.92 11.45
CA LYS A 269 -21.02 4.26 11.34
C LYS A 269 -19.96 4.29 10.24
N ILE A 270 -19.22 3.20 10.06
CA ILE A 270 -18.18 3.05 9.03
C ILE A 270 -18.81 3.09 7.63
N ILE A 271 -19.91 2.36 7.40
CA ILE A 271 -20.53 2.31 6.07
C ILE A 271 -21.17 3.63 5.63
N LYS A 272 -21.43 4.56 6.56
CA LYS A 272 -21.92 5.92 6.25
C LYS A 272 -20.84 6.85 5.71
N LEU A 273 -19.57 6.42 5.74
CA LEU A 273 -18.44 7.18 5.20
C LEU A 273 -18.41 7.11 3.65
N THR A 274 -17.50 7.87 3.04
CA THR A 274 -17.34 7.86 1.58
C THR A 274 -16.82 6.50 1.08
N GLN A 275 -17.26 6.08 -0.11
CA GLN A 275 -16.95 4.76 -0.68
C GLN A 275 -15.45 4.39 -0.71
N PRO A 276 -14.51 5.30 -1.06
CA PRO A 276 -13.07 4.98 -1.03
C PRO A 276 -12.58 4.62 0.37
N VAL A 277 -13.16 5.26 1.39
CA VAL A 277 -12.75 5.07 2.78
C VAL A 277 -13.36 3.81 3.36
N VAL A 278 -14.61 3.49 3.00
CA VAL A 278 -15.20 2.19 3.34
C VAL A 278 -14.36 1.04 2.76
N LYS A 279 -13.89 1.17 1.52
CA LYS A 279 -13.02 0.17 0.88
C LYS A 279 -11.69 0.03 1.63
N GLU A 280 -11.03 1.14 1.95
CA GLU A 280 -9.76 1.14 2.71
C GLU A 280 -9.94 0.54 4.12
N VAL A 281 -11.04 0.89 4.80
CA VAL A 281 -11.40 0.34 6.11
C VAL A 281 -11.57 -1.18 6.01
N PHE A 282 -12.32 -1.67 5.03
CA PHE A 282 -12.51 -3.11 4.84
C PHE A 282 -11.19 -3.81 4.55
N ASN A 283 -10.35 -3.27 3.66
CA ASN A 283 -9.04 -3.85 3.36
C ASN A 283 -8.15 -3.95 4.60
N ARG A 284 -8.23 -2.98 5.52
CA ARG A 284 -7.46 -2.98 6.77
C ARG A 284 -8.06 -3.89 7.84
N LEU A 285 -9.39 -3.99 7.94
CA LEU A 285 -10.05 -4.95 8.84
C LEU A 285 -9.79 -6.40 8.44
N LEU A 286 -9.61 -6.64 7.14
CA LEU A 286 -9.33 -7.95 6.54
C LEU A 286 -7.81 -8.21 6.41
N ASP A 287 -6.98 -7.27 6.86
CA ASP A 287 -5.51 -7.32 6.92
C ASP A 287 -4.78 -7.63 5.59
N LEU A 288 -5.27 -7.07 4.48
CA LEU A 288 -4.68 -7.31 3.14
C LEU A 288 -3.30 -6.65 2.93
N ASN A 289 -2.91 -5.72 3.81
CA ASN A 289 -1.68 -4.93 3.69
C ASN A 289 -0.60 -5.33 4.72
N ALA A 290 -0.84 -6.36 5.56
CA ALA A 290 0.21 -6.88 6.43
C ALA A 290 1.26 -7.61 5.60
N SER A 291 2.38 -6.93 5.36
CA SER A 291 3.64 -7.56 4.97
C SER A 291 4.06 -8.54 6.07
N SER A 292 3.62 -9.80 5.92
CA SER A 292 4.21 -11.10 6.31
C SER A 292 5.12 -11.28 7.54
N GLU A 293 5.30 -10.30 8.43
CA GLU A 293 6.27 -10.38 9.55
C GLU A 293 5.69 -10.03 10.93
N THR A 294 4.43 -9.58 11.04
CA THR A 294 3.80 -9.32 12.35
C THR A 294 2.53 -10.14 12.52
N SER A 295 2.59 -11.14 13.41
CA SER A 295 1.51 -12.03 13.81
C SER A 295 0.41 -11.30 14.62
N HIS A 296 -0.28 -10.35 14.02
CA HIS A 296 -1.52 -9.83 14.56
C HIS A 296 -2.66 -10.42 13.74
N ALA A 297 -3.47 -11.26 14.39
CA ALA A 297 -4.66 -11.84 13.76
C ALA A 297 -5.58 -10.71 13.26
N SER A 298 -6.10 -10.86 12.03
CA SER A 298 -7.07 -9.91 11.47
C SER A 298 -8.22 -9.70 12.47
N PRO A 299 -8.59 -8.45 12.78
CA PRO A 299 -9.57 -8.16 13.83
C PRO A 299 -10.98 -8.69 13.51
N ILE A 300 -11.29 -8.93 12.24
CA ILE A 300 -12.56 -9.50 11.77
C ILE A 300 -12.29 -10.43 10.57
N VAL A 301 -12.92 -11.60 10.55
CA VAL A 301 -12.80 -12.56 9.44
C VAL A 301 -13.76 -12.16 8.29
N PRO A 302 -13.41 -12.35 7.00
CA PRO A 302 -14.26 -11.92 5.88
C PRO A 302 -15.75 -12.31 5.98
N PHE A 303 -16.06 -13.54 6.41
CA PHE A 303 -17.45 -13.99 6.55
C PHE A 303 -18.21 -13.23 7.64
N GLU A 304 -17.56 -12.92 8.77
CA GLU A 304 -18.17 -12.20 9.88
C GLU A 304 -18.57 -10.78 9.47
N LEU A 305 -17.74 -10.11 8.68
CA LEU A 305 -18.04 -8.76 8.17
C LEU A 305 -19.30 -8.77 7.30
N LEU A 306 -19.42 -9.72 6.37
CA LEU A 306 -20.60 -9.82 5.52
C LEU A 306 -21.86 -10.17 6.31
N ILE A 307 -21.76 -11.05 7.31
CA ILE A 307 -22.91 -11.37 8.17
C ILE A 307 -23.35 -10.15 8.96
N ALA A 308 -22.39 -9.45 9.58
CA ALA A 308 -22.68 -8.26 10.34
C ALA A 308 -23.34 -7.17 9.49
N LEU A 309 -22.91 -6.99 8.23
CA LEU A 309 -23.58 -6.09 7.28
C LEU A 309 -25.04 -6.49 7.02
N HIS A 310 -25.34 -7.78 6.91
CA HIS A 310 -26.71 -8.26 6.68
C HIS A 310 -27.59 -8.20 7.93
N GLN A 311 -27.01 -8.10 9.12
CA GLN A 311 -27.73 -8.00 10.38
C GLN A 311 -28.06 -6.55 10.79
N ILE A 312 -27.57 -5.54 10.05
CA ILE A 312 -27.88 -4.12 10.31
C ILE A 312 -29.38 -3.87 10.15
N SER A 313 -29.99 -3.28 11.17
CA SER A 313 -31.42 -2.94 11.16
C SER A 313 -31.69 -1.69 10.30
N SER A 314 -32.93 -1.57 9.81
CA SER A 314 -33.34 -0.38 9.05
C SER A 314 -33.36 0.92 9.86
N GLU A 315 -33.36 0.82 11.20
CA GLU A 315 -33.31 1.97 12.10
C GLU A 315 -31.89 2.53 12.22
N GLU A 316 -30.88 1.68 12.09
CA GLU A 316 -29.47 2.06 12.25
C GLU A 316 -28.87 2.71 11.00
N CYS A 317 -29.26 2.25 9.81
CA CYS A 317 -28.69 2.71 8.56
C CYS A 317 -29.66 2.56 7.37
N GLU A 318 -29.54 3.46 6.38
CA GLU A 318 -30.33 3.35 5.15
C GLU A 318 -29.93 2.08 4.39
N LEU A 319 -30.93 1.32 3.95
CA LEU A 319 -30.73 0.06 3.23
C LEU A 319 -29.82 0.18 2.00
N LYS A 320 -29.85 1.33 1.30
CA LYS A 320 -28.98 1.59 0.15
C LYS A 320 -27.50 1.63 0.55
N THR A 321 -27.18 2.20 1.71
CA THR A 321 -25.81 2.29 2.22
C THR A 321 -25.27 0.91 2.58
N VAL A 322 -26.09 0.10 3.28
CA VAL A 322 -25.75 -1.29 3.60
C VAL A 322 -25.54 -2.10 2.32
N MET A 323 -26.43 -1.93 1.33
CA MET A 323 -26.33 -2.60 0.04
C MET A 323 -25.05 -2.23 -0.71
N ASN A 324 -24.66 -0.95 -0.73
CA ASN A 324 -23.43 -0.50 -1.37
C ASN A 324 -22.18 -1.09 -0.67
N ALA A 325 -22.17 -1.14 0.66
CA ALA A 325 -21.09 -1.75 1.43
C ALA A 325 -20.97 -3.26 1.15
N ALA A 326 -22.09 -4.00 1.17
CA ALA A 326 -22.08 -5.42 0.83
C ALA A 326 -21.62 -5.66 -0.62
N THR A 327 -22.00 -4.80 -1.57
CA THR A 327 -21.53 -4.88 -2.96
C THR A 327 -20.02 -4.63 -3.06
N LEU A 328 -19.43 -3.72 -2.27
CA LEU A 328 -17.97 -3.53 -2.23
C LEU A 328 -17.26 -4.83 -1.82
N CYS A 329 -17.72 -5.48 -0.74
CA CYS A 329 -17.16 -6.77 -0.30
C CYS A 329 -17.25 -7.80 -1.42
N LEU A 330 -18.43 -8.00 -1.99
CA LEU A 330 -18.67 -9.03 -3.02
C LEU A 330 -17.92 -8.80 -4.34
N ASN A 331 -17.40 -7.59 -4.59
CA ASN A 331 -16.56 -7.32 -5.76
C ASN A 331 -15.09 -7.74 -5.55
N GLU A 332 -14.65 -7.97 -4.31
CA GLU A 332 -13.30 -8.44 -3.98
C GLU A 332 -13.26 -9.98 -4.04
N CYS A 333 -13.40 -10.52 -5.26
CA CYS A 333 -13.53 -11.96 -5.53
C CYS A 333 -12.36 -12.83 -5.03
N ALA A 334 -11.20 -12.22 -4.76
CA ALA A 334 -10.03 -12.88 -4.20
C ALA A 334 -10.19 -13.19 -2.70
N ILE A 335 -10.99 -12.40 -1.98
CA ILE A 335 -11.22 -12.54 -0.54
C ILE A 335 -12.50 -13.33 -0.30
N TYR A 336 -13.56 -12.98 -1.04
CA TYR A 336 -14.89 -13.56 -0.87
C TYR A 336 -15.09 -14.74 -1.81
N THR A 337 -14.31 -15.80 -1.60
CA THR A 337 -14.34 -17.00 -2.41
C THR A 337 -15.66 -17.76 -2.26
N HIS A 338 -16.09 -18.42 -3.35
CA HIS A 338 -17.34 -19.17 -3.38
C HIS A 338 -17.35 -20.43 -2.51
N ASP A 339 -16.23 -21.16 -2.45
CA ASP A 339 -16.15 -22.46 -1.76
C ASP A 339 -16.03 -22.34 -0.23
N ASP A 340 -15.49 -21.23 0.28
CA ASP A 340 -15.31 -21.00 1.72
C ASP A 340 -16.23 -19.89 2.23
N VAL A 341 -15.91 -18.64 1.90
CA VAL A 341 -16.50 -17.47 2.57
C VAL A 341 -17.98 -17.32 2.21
N LEU A 342 -18.33 -17.31 0.93
CA LEU A 342 -19.73 -17.10 0.52
C LEU A 342 -20.62 -18.27 0.92
N ALA A 343 -20.14 -19.52 0.83
CA ALA A 343 -20.88 -20.69 1.27
C ALA A 343 -21.22 -20.61 2.76
N ILE A 344 -20.25 -20.28 3.62
CA ILE A 344 -20.45 -20.09 5.07
C ILE A 344 -21.47 -18.98 5.34
N VAL A 345 -21.31 -17.81 4.71
CA VAL A 345 -22.23 -16.67 4.92
C VAL A 345 -23.65 -17.04 4.49
N ILE A 346 -23.84 -17.65 3.31
CA ILE A 346 -25.18 -18.01 2.82
C ILE A 346 -25.83 -19.06 3.73
N GLN A 347 -25.06 -20.05 4.22
CA GLN A 347 -25.55 -21.06 5.16
C GLN A 347 -25.97 -20.44 6.50
N GLN A 348 -25.20 -19.50 7.04
CA GLN A 348 -25.54 -18.87 8.32
C GLN A 348 -26.73 -17.92 8.18
N LEU A 349 -26.78 -17.11 7.11
CA LEU A 349 -27.85 -16.13 6.92
C LEU A 349 -29.22 -16.76 6.66
N VAL A 350 -29.30 -17.92 5.99
CA VAL A 350 -30.59 -18.61 5.77
C VAL A 350 -31.19 -19.14 7.08
N ASP A 351 -30.36 -19.33 8.10
CA ASP A 351 -30.80 -19.82 9.41
C ASP A 351 -31.32 -18.72 10.34
N ILE A 352 -31.02 -17.46 10.06
CA ILE A 352 -31.53 -16.31 10.81
C ILE A 352 -33.05 -16.12 10.59
N ASN A 353 -33.77 -15.82 11.67
CA ASN A 353 -35.21 -15.53 11.63
C ASN A 353 -35.53 -14.17 12.29
N PRO A 354 -36.16 -13.21 11.59
CA PRO A 354 -36.53 -13.25 10.17
C PRO A 354 -35.29 -13.21 9.26
N ILE A 355 -35.43 -13.75 8.04
CA ILE A 355 -34.35 -13.79 7.05
C ILE A 355 -33.96 -12.36 6.68
N PRO A 356 -32.66 -12.02 6.68
CA PRO A 356 -32.19 -10.69 6.31
C PRO A 356 -32.68 -10.23 4.93
N VAL A 357 -33.22 -9.01 4.86
CA VAL A 357 -33.87 -8.48 3.64
C VAL A 357 -32.95 -8.40 2.41
N LEU A 358 -31.62 -8.33 2.60
CA LEU A 358 -30.62 -8.29 1.54
C LEU A 358 -30.17 -9.69 1.05
N PHE A 359 -30.57 -10.75 1.72
CA PHE A 359 -30.11 -12.13 1.49
C PHE A 359 -30.26 -12.57 0.02
N MET A 360 -31.45 -12.43 -0.56
CA MET A 360 -31.68 -12.85 -1.95
C MET A 360 -30.88 -12.02 -2.96
N ARG A 361 -30.63 -10.74 -2.65
CA ARG A 361 -29.79 -9.90 -3.49
C ARG A 361 -28.34 -10.38 -3.47
N MET A 362 -27.82 -10.76 -2.30
CA MET A 362 -26.51 -11.38 -2.16
C MET A 362 -26.40 -12.67 -2.97
N ILE A 363 -27.40 -13.56 -2.91
CA ILE A 363 -27.42 -14.80 -3.72
C ILE A 363 -27.37 -14.48 -5.21
N LEU A 364 -28.20 -13.55 -5.69
CA LEU A 364 -28.24 -13.15 -7.10
C LEU A 364 -26.90 -12.54 -7.55
N GLN A 365 -26.24 -11.78 -6.69
CA GLN A 365 -24.92 -11.21 -6.96
C GLN A 365 -23.83 -12.29 -6.96
N ALA A 366 -23.84 -13.21 -5.99
CA ALA A 366 -22.91 -14.33 -5.93
C ALA A 366 -23.00 -15.22 -7.18
N LEU A 367 -24.22 -15.56 -7.64
CA LEU A 367 -24.43 -16.33 -8.87
C LEU A 367 -23.92 -15.63 -10.14
N ARG A 368 -23.89 -14.28 -10.16
CA ARG A 368 -23.34 -13.52 -11.28
C ARG A 368 -21.82 -13.67 -11.38
N PHE A 369 -21.12 -13.73 -10.25
CA PHE A 369 -19.66 -13.91 -10.21
C PHE A 369 -19.26 -15.39 -10.25
N TYR A 370 -20.08 -16.27 -9.66
CA TYR A 370 -19.77 -17.68 -9.48
C TYR A 370 -20.94 -18.57 -9.94
N PRO A 371 -21.11 -18.79 -11.26
CA PRO A 371 -22.16 -19.65 -11.81
C PRO A 371 -22.09 -21.11 -11.32
N LYS A 372 -20.92 -21.57 -10.86
CA LYS A 372 -20.73 -22.93 -10.29
C LYS A 372 -21.55 -23.17 -9.02
N MET A 373 -21.97 -22.11 -8.32
CA MET A 373 -22.76 -22.23 -7.09
C MET A 373 -24.23 -22.61 -7.33
N VAL A 374 -24.69 -22.77 -8.57
CA VAL A 374 -26.11 -23.04 -8.89
C VAL A 374 -26.66 -24.23 -8.09
N SER A 375 -25.96 -25.38 -8.05
CA SER A 375 -26.42 -26.56 -7.31
C SER A 375 -26.53 -26.31 -5.81
N PHE A 376 -25.54 -25.63 -5.22
CA PHE A 376 -25.57 -25.21 -3.81
C PHE A 376 -26.75 -24.27 -3.54
N VAL A 377 -26.96 -23.27 -4.40
CA VAL A 377 -28.08 -22.32 -4.27
C VAL A 377 -29.42 -23.03 -4.41
N MET A 378 -29.56 -24.08 -5.24
CA MET A 378 -30.82 -24.84 -5.32
C MET A 378 -31.18 -25.47 -3.97
N ASN A 379 -30.18 -26.01 -3.24
CA ASN A 379 -30.40 -26.54 -1.89
C ASN A 379 -30.82 -25.43 -0.89
N ILE A 380 -30.24 -24.24 -1.02
CA ILE A 380 -30.63 -23.07 -0.21
C ILE A 380 -32.07 -22.64 -0.52
N LEU A 381 -32.45 -22.57 -1.80
CA LEU A 381 -33.82 -22.23 -2.20
C LEU A 381 -34.81 -23.29 -1.72
N GLN A 382 -34.45 -24.57 -1.71
CA GLN A 382 -35.29 -25.63 -1.14
C GLN A 382 -35.56 -25.40 0.34
N ARG A 383 -34.54 -25.03 1.13
CA ARG A 383 -34.72 -24.65 2.54
C ARG A 383 -35.63 -23.43 2.71
N LEU A 384 -35.57 -22.45 1.80
CA LEU A 384 -36.47 -21.30 1.81
C LEU A 384 -37.94 -21.68 1.61
N ILE A 385 -38.23 -22.74 0.85
CA ILE A 385 -39.59 -23.29 0.73
C ILE A 385 -40.06 -23.83 2.08
N THR A 386 -39.23 -24.64 2.75
CA THR A 386 -39.55 -25.17 4.09
C THR A 386 -39.79 -24.04 5.11
N LYS A 387 -39.03 -22.94 5.00
CA LYS A 387 -39.19 -21.74 5.83
C LYS A 387 -40.32 -20.80 5.38
N GLN A 388 -41.10 -21.18 4.37
CA GLN A 388 -42.22 -20.40 3.85
C GLN A 388 -41.83 -18.96 3.46
N ALA A 389 -40.77 -18.82 2.65
CA ALA A 389 -40.22 -17.52 2.23
C ALA A 389 -41.26 -16.56 1.60
N TRP A 390 -42.37 -17.07 1.08
CA TRP A 390 -43.51 -16.28 0.59
C TRP A 390 -44.19 -15.41 1.67
N LYS A 391 -43.96 -15.66 2.95
CA LYS A 391 -44.42 -14.77 4.04
C LYS A 391 -43.67 -13.44 4.08
N GLN A 392 -42.49 -13.35 3.46
CA GLN A 392 -41.67 -12.14 3.43
C GLN A 392 -41.56 -11.63 1.98
N ALA A 393 -42.32 -10.58 1.64
CA ALA A 393 -42.46 -10.10 0.25
C ALA A 393 -41.12 -9.85 -0.48
N ARG A 394 -40.14 -9.23 0.18
CA ARG A 394 -38.83 -8.95 -0.43
C ARG A 394 -38.00 -10.21 -0.69
N ILE A 395 -38.04 -11.18 0.22
CA ILE A 395 -37.37 -12.47 0.04
C ILE A 395 -38.07 -13.27 -1.06
N TRP A 396 -39.41 -13.24 -1.08
CA TRP A 396 -40.20 -13.94 -2.09
C TRP A 396 -39.96 -13.42 -3.51
N GLU A 397 -39.92 -12.10 -3.69
CA GLU A 397 -39.58 -11.49 -4.98
C GLU A 397 -38.17 -11.91 -5.43
N GLY A 398 -37.21 -11.92 -4.51
CA GLY A 398 -35.86 -12.40 -4.77
C GLY A 398 -35.81 -13.89 -5.13
N PHE A 399 -36.60 -14.73 -4.46
CA PHE A 399 -36.74 -16.16 -4.74
C PHE A 399 -37.18 -16.40 -6.19
N ILE A 400 -38.25 -15.71 -6.63
CA ILE A 400 -38.77 -15.83 -8.00
C ILE A 400 -37.71 -15.42 -9.03
N LYS A 401 -37.03 -14.29 -8.80
CA LYS A 401 -35.93 -13.82 -9.67
C LYS A 401 -34.77 -14.81 -9.72
N CYS A 402 -34.45 -15.45 -8.60
CA CYS A 402 -33.40 -16.46 -8.54
C CYS A 402 -33.79 -17.70 -9.36
N CYS A 403 -35.02 -18.21 -9.20
CA CYS A 403 -35.53 -19.30 -10.04
C CYS A 403 -35.49 -18.94 -11.52
N GLN A 404 -35.84 -17.71 -11.90
CA GLN A 404 -35.72 -17.26 -13.30
C GLN A 404 -34.27 -17.28 -13.81
N LYS A 405 -33.31 -16.88 -12.97
CA LYS A 405 -31.88 -16.83 -13.32
C LYS A 405 -31.22 -18.20 -13.43
N THR A 406 -31.70 -19.19 -12.68
CA THR A 406 -31.04 -20.51 -12.56
C THR A 406 -31.72 -21.60 -13.39
N ARG A 407 -32.59 -21.22 -14.33
CA ARG A 407 -33.21 -22.16 -15.29
C ARG A 407 -32.10 -22.95 -16.03
N PRO A 408 -32.33 -24.25 -16.32
CA PRO A 408 -33.51 -25.05 -16.01
C PRO A 408 -33.50 -25.67 -14.59
N HIS A 409 -32.41 -25.55 -13.84
CA HIS A 409 -32.19 -26.21 -12.54
C HIS A 409 -33.25 -25.92 -11.48
N SER A 410 -33.92 -24.77 -11.57
CA SER A 410 -34.99 -24.39 -10.63
C SER A 410 -36.34 -25.08 -10.88
N PHE A 411 -36.54 -25.79 -12.00
CA PHE A 411 -37.85 -26.37 -12.30
C PHE A 411 -38.30 -27.44 -11.31
N PRO A 412 -37.47 -28.43 -10.93
CA PRO A 412 -37.86 -29.41 -9.91
C PRO A 412 -38.23 -28.75 -8.57
N LEU A 413 -37.54 -27.65 -8.24
CA LEU A 413 -37.81 -26.86 -7.04
C LEU A 413 -39.17 -26.16 -7.10
N LEU A 414 -39.55 -25.56 -8.23
CA LEU A 414 -40.84 -24.89 -8.39
C LEU A 414 -42.02 -25.85 -8.20
N LEU A 415 -41.85 -27.12 -8.61
CA LEU A 415 -42.87 -28.15 -8.42
C LEU A 415 -43.09 -28.54 -6.94
N GLN A 416 -42.18 -28.16 -6.03
CA GLN A 416 -42.33 -28.39 -4.59
C GLN A 416 -43.13 -27.28 -3.89
N LEU A 417 -43.45 -26.18 -4.58
CA LEU A 417 -44.22 -25.08 -4.00
C LEU A 417 -45.69 -25.47 -3.79
N PRO A 418 -46.35 -24.93 -2.75
CA PRO A 418 -47.80 -25.12 -2.63
C PRO A 418 -48.56 -24.42 -3.77
N PRO A 419 -49.77 -24.91 -4.13
CA PRO A 419 -50.52 -24.42 -5.29
C PRO A 419 -50.73 -22.89 -5.37
N PRO A 420 -51.09 -22.17 -4.28
CA PRO A 420 -51.31 -20.74 -4.38
C PRO A 420 -50.02 -19.96 -4.68
N GLN A 421 -48.88 -20.40 -4.16
CA GLN A 421 -47.58 -19.79 -4.42
C GLN A 421 -47.13 -20.06 -5.85
N LEU A 422 -47.30 -21.30 -6.34
CA LEU A 422 -46.96 -21.65 -7.71
C LEU A 422 -47.76 -20.83 -8.72
N LYS A 423 -49.07 -20.64 -8.48
CA LYS A 423 -49.92 -19.75 -9.29
C LYS A 423 -49.39 -18.32 -9.30
N HIS A 424 -48.98 -17.78 -8.15
CA HIS A 424 -48.41 -16.45 -8.04
C HIS A 424 -47.09 -16.32 -8.83
N VAL A 425 -46.20 -17.32 -8.78
CA VAL A 425 -44.96 -17.33 -9.59
C VAL A 425 -45.29 -17.24 -11.08
N PHE A 426 -46.24 -18.05 -11.55
CA PHE A 426 -46.65 -18.06 -12.96
C PHE A 426 -47.44 -16.82 -13.41
N GLN A 427 -48.01 -16.06 -12.49
CA GLN A 427 -48.61 -14.75 -12.78
C GLN A 427 -47.53 -13.65 -12.85
N THR A 428 -46.56 -13.71 -11.93
CA THR A 428 -45.47 -12.72 -11.85
C THR A 428 -44.44 -12.89 -12.97
N THR A 429 -44.21 -14.13 -13.40
CA THR A 429 -43.18 -14.46 -14.41
C THR A 429 -43.73 -15.51 -15.38
N PRO A 430 -44.47 -15.09 -16.43
CA PRO A 430 -45.10 -16.00 -17.39
C PRO A 430 -44.10 -16.94 -18.09
N GLU A 431 -42.87 -16.48 -18.35
CA GLU A 431 -41.81 -17.32 -18.94
C GLU A 431 -41.51 -18.60 -18.14
N LEU A 432 -41.65 -18.56 -16.80
CA LEU A 432 -41.46 -19.75 -15.96
C LEU A 432 -42.57 -20.77 -16.19
N ARG A 433 -43.78 -20.33 -16.55
CA ARG A 433 -44.92 -21.19 -16.86
C ARG A 433 -44.67 -21.97 -18.15
N ASP A 434 -44.35 -21.26 -19.23
CA ASP A 434 -44.22 -21.85 -20.56
C ASP A 434 -43.10 -22.90 -20.60
N MET A 435 -42.00 -22.65 -19.89
CA MET A 435 -40.89 -23.60 -19.84
C MET A 435 -41.11 -24.74 -18.84
N ALA A 436 -41.79 -24.51 -17.72
CA ALA A 436 -42.20 -25.59 -16.82
C ALA A 436 -43.16 -26.56 -17.52
N GLN A 437 -44.11 -26.03 -18.31
CA GLN A 437 -45.00 -26.84 -19.14
C GLN A 437 -44.22 -27.67 -20.16
N ARG A 438 -43.21 -27.10 -20.84
CA ARG A 438 -42.34 -27.86 -21.76
C ARG A 438 -41.51 -28.94 -21.05
N SER A 439 -41.00 -28.66 -19.86
CA SER A 439 -40.23 -29.64 -19.06
C SER A 439 -41.11 -30.78 -18.55
N LEU A 440 -42.36 -30.49 -18.18
CA LEU A 440 -43.37 -31.49 -17.81
C LEU A 440 -43.74 -32.35 -19.02
N ILE A 441 -44.02 -31.75 -20.18
CA ILE A 441 -44.31 -32.48 -21.41
C ILE A 441 -43.12 -33.37 -21.82
N ALA A 442 -41.89 -32.88 -21.70
CA ALA A 442 -40.69 -33.67 -21.98
C ALA A 442 -40.52 -34.84 -20.99
N SER A 443 -40.80 -34.62 -19.69
CA SER A 443 -40.78 -35.67 -18.67
C SER A 443 -41.91 -36.68 -18.89
N SER A 444 -43.11 -36.23 -19.26
CA SER A 444 -44.26 -37.07 -19.62
C SER A 444 -43.96 -37.91 -20.85
N MET A 445 -43.33 -37.34 -21.89
CA MET A 445 -42.90 -38.08 -23.08
C MET A 445 -41.81 -39.12 -22.77
N LEU A 446 -40.88 -38.82 -21.86
CA LEU A 446 -39.87 -39.78 -21.38
C LEU A 446 -40.51 -40.91 -20.56
N THR A 447 -41.46 -40.62 -19.68
CA THR A 447 -42.18 -41.65 -18.90
C THR A 447 -43.12 -42.51 -19.74
N VAL A 448 -43.70 -41.98 -20.83
CA VAL A 448 -44.53 -42.74 -21.78
C VAL A 448 -43.68 -43.75 -22.59
N ILE A 449 -42.36 -43.52 -22.71
CA ILE A 449 -41.44 -44.46 -23.36
C ILE A 449 -40.99 -45.57 -22.39
N GLU A 450 -40.98 -45.33 -21.08
CA GLU A 450 -40.36 -46.26 -20.12
C GLU A 450 -41.32 -47.07 -19.23
N ASP A 451 -42.55 -46.63 -18.89
CA ASP A 451 -43.42 -47.54 -18.13
C ASP A 451 -44.92 -47.22 -18.15
N ASN A 452 -45.68 -48.29 -18.32
CA ASN A 452 -47.13 -48.33 -18.38
C ASN A 452 -47.68 -48.71 -17.01
N SER A 453 -47.60 -47.83 -16.01
CA SER A 453 -48.48 -47.77 -14.82
C SER A 453 -48.00 -46.75 -13.77
N GLU A 454 -48.97 -46.14 -13.08
CA GLU A 454 -48.88 -45.36 -11.83
C GLU A 454 -48.46 -43.86 -11.82
N ASN A 455 -47.87 -43.28 -12.87
CA ASN A 455 -47.44 -41.85 -12.82
C ASN A 455 -48.53 -40.77 -13.10
N VAL A 456 -49.80 -41.17 -13.24
CA VAL A 456 -50.94 -40.28 -13.59
C VAL A 456 -51.27 -39.26 -12.46
N ALA A 457 -50.75 -39.44 -11.25
CA ALA A 457 -51.05 -38.57 -10.12
C ALA A 457 -50.49 -37.14 -10.23
N LEU A 458 -49.49 -36.89 -11.08
CA LEU A 458 -48.89 -35.55 -11.27
C LEU A 458 -49.62 -34.69 -12.32
N GLU A 459 -50.31 -35.30 -13.28
CA GLU A 459 -51.03 -34.60 -14.37
C GLU A 459 -52.24 -33.79 -13.86
N ILE A 460 -52.82 -34.18 -12.72
CA ILE A 460 -54.05 -33.58 -12.18
C ILE A 460 -53.78 -32.25 -11.44
N ARG A 461 -52.54 -31.97 -11.01
CA ARG A 461 -52.24 -30.78 -10.18
C ARG A 461 -52.17 -29.45 -10.94
N ILE A 462 -52.05 -29.48 -12.27
CA ILE A 462 -51.93 -28.26 -13.09
C ILE A 462 -53.22 -27.95 -13.86
N GLN A 463 -54.08 -28.94 -14.12
CA GLN A 463 -55.33 -28.75 -14.86
C GLN A 463 -56.46 -28.06 -14.05
N THR A 464 -56.28 -27.77 -12.75
CA THR A 464 -57.33 -27.19 -11.89
C THR A 464 -57.18 -25.70 -11.55
N ILE A 465 -56.53 -24.91 -12.40
CA ILE A 465 -56.59 -23.44 -12.28
C ILE A 465 -57.49 -22.88 -13.40
N PRO A 466 -58.74 -22.49 -13.11
CA PRO A 466 -59.62 -21.91 -14.13
C PRO A 466 -59.10 -20.53 -14.53
N THR A 467 -58.89 -20.33 -15.82
CA THR A 467 -58.81 -19.00 -16.44
C THR A 467 -60.23 -18.47 -16.63
N THR A 468 -60.73 -17.67 -15.68
CA THR A 468 -61.90 -16.82 -15.93
C THR A 468 -61.45 -15.52 -16.60
N THR A 469 -61.59 -15.46 -17.92
CA THR A 469 -61.83 -14.21 -18.63
C THR A 469 -63.06 -14.43 -19.50
N SER A 470 -64.19 -13.94 -18.98
CA SER A 470 -65.41 -13.67 -19.70
C SER A 470 -65.11 -12.66 -20.81
N SER A 471 -65.35 -13.05 -22.05
CA SER A 471 -65.66 -12.16 -23.17
C SER A 471 -67.03 -12.59 -23.68
N MET A 472 -68.08 -11.98 -23.13
CA MET A 472 -69.38 -11.92 -23.78
C MET A 472 -69.34 -10.76 -24.78
N GLU A 473 -69.30 -11.10 -26.07
CA GLU A 473 -69.87 -10.28 -27.13
C GLU A 473 -70.73 -11.19 -28.01
N GLN A 474 -71.96 -10.71 -28.22
CA GLN A 474 -73.10 -11.22 -29.01
C GLN A 474 -74.06 -12.19 -28.31
#